data_AF-A0A959B281-F1
#
_entry.id   AF-A0A959B281-F1
#
_cell.length_a   1.000
_cell.length_b   1.000
_cell.length_c   1.000
_cell.angle_alpha   90.00
_cell.angle_beta   90.00
_cell.angle_gamma   90.00
#
_symmetry.space_group_name_H-M   'P 1'
#
loop_
_entity.id
_entity.type
_entity.pdbx_description
1 polymer ?
#
loop_
_entity_poly.entity_id
_entity_poly.type
_entity_poly.pdbx_seq_one_letter_code
_entity_poly.pdbx_strand_id
1 'polypeptide(L)' 'IGRQDIREIFYRQHKDLYDVKFWRDVQERLRKGEIFDVFPYRQRLRFKKVYRNRG' A
#
# COMPACT_ATOMS: atom_id res chain seq x y z
N ILE A 1 -7.56 11.30 13.21
CA ILE A 1 -8.08 12.02 12.01
C ILE A 1 -9.26 12.87 12.45
N GLY A 2 -9.07 14.19 12.57
CA GLY A 2 -10.08 15.10 13.14
C GLY A 2 -11.20 15.50 12.18
N ARG A 3 -10.96 15.36 10.86
CA ARG A 3 -11.95 15.63 9.80
C ARG A 3 -12.68 14.35 9.38
N GLN A 4 -14.01 14.36 9.46
CA GLN A 4 -14.85 13.18 9.18
C GLN A 4 -14.76 12.72 7.71
N ASP A 5 -14.73 13.64 6.77
CA ASP A 5 -14.65 13.35 5.34
C ASP A 5 -13.31 12.67 4.94
N ILE A 6 -12.21 13.15 5.52
CA ILE A 6 -10.89 12.51 5.35
C ILE A 6 -10.89 11.12 5.99
N ARG A 7 -11.52 10.97 7.16
CA ARG A 7 -11.61 9.69 7.86
C ARG A 7 -12.31 8.66 6.96
N GLU A 8 -13.45 8.98 6.39
CA GLU A 8 -14.20 8.05 5.52
C GLU A 8 -13.44 7.64 4.26
N ILE A 9 -12.76 8.58 3.59
CA ILE A 9 -11.92 8.27 2.43
C ILE A 9 -10.79 7.32 2.84
N PHE A 10 -10.12 7.62 3.96
CA PHE A 10 -9.01 6.82 4.45
C PHE A 10 -9.46 5.42 4.88
N TYR A 11 -10.60 5.28 5.56
CA TYR A 11 -11.16 3.96 5.89
C TYR A 11 -11.53 3.15 4.65
N ARG A 12 -12.03 3.78 3.58
CA ARG A 12 -12.35 3.07 2.33
C ARG A 12 -11.10 2.60 1.58
N GLN A 13 -10.01 3.36 1.61
CA GLN A 13 -8.80 3.07 0.84
C GLN A 13 -7.71 2.32 1.62
N HIS A 14 -7.65 2.52 2.94
CA HIS A 14 -6.54 2.13 3.81
C HIS A 14 -7.05 1.58 5.17
N LYS A 15 -8.10 0.76 5.13
CA LYS A 15 -8.67 0.14 6.35
C LYS A 15 -7.63 -0.69 7.12
N ASP A 16 -6.75 -1.36 6.37
CA ASP A 16 -5.65 -2.18 6.87
C ASP A 16 -4.72 -1.41 7.81
N LEU A 17 -4.50 -0.12 7.58
CA LEU A 17 -3.64 0.71 8.44
C LEU A 17 -4.21 0.92 9.86
N TYR A 18 -5.49 0.64 10.10
CA TYR A 18 -6.09 0.64 11.43
C TYR A 18 -5.98 -0.69 12.17
N ASP A 19 -5.54 -1.75 11.50
CA ASP A 19 -5.37 -3.06 12.11
C ASP A 19 -3.95 -3.19 12.70
N VAL A 20 -3.86 -3.60 13.97
CA VAL A 20 -2.58 -3.86 14.63
C VAL A 20 -1.79 -4.97 13.92
N LYS A 21 -2.48 -5.93 13.30
CA LYS A 21 -1.85 -7.04 12.58
C LYS A 21 -1.00 -6.55 11.42
N PHE A 22 -1.51 -5.58 10.66
CA PHE A 22 -0.78 -4.98 9.54
C PHE A 22 0.61 -4.48 9.98
N TRP A 23 0.67 -3.74 11.08
CA TRP A 23 1.93 -3.17 11.57
C TRP A 23 2.88 -4.23 12.11
N ARG A 24 2.39 -5.27 12.77
CA ARG A 24 3.20 -6.40 13.22
C ARG A 24 3.84 -7.14 12.05
N ASP A 25 3.05 -7.40 11.00
CA ASP A 25 3.51 -8.08 9.79
C ASP A 25 4.58 -7.23 9.06
N VAL A 26 4.38 -5.91 8.94
CA VAL A 26 5.38 -4.98 8.38
C VAL A 26 6.69 -5.03 9.18
N GLN A 27 6.61 -4.98 10.51
CA GLN A 27 7.81 -5.05 11.36
C GLN A 27 8.53 -6.39 11.23
N GLU A 28 7.81 -7.51 11.14
CA GLU A 28 8.40 -8.83 10.95
C GLU A 28 9.16 -8.92 9.62
N ARG A 29 8.56 -8.43 8.53
CA ARG A 29 9.19 -8.39 7.21
C ARG A 29 10.47 -7.56 7.20
N LEU A 30 10.46 -6.40 7.85
CA LEU A 30 11.66 -5.57 8.02
C LEU A 30 12.75 -6.31 8.82
N ARG A 31 12.40 -7.02 9.91
CA ARG A 31 13.36 -7.81 10.68
C ARG A 31 13.95 -8.99 9.89
N LYS A 32 13.19 -9.54 8.95
CA LYS A 32 13.67 -10.57 8.01
C LYS A 32 14.58 -10.03 6.91
N GLY A 33 14.84 -8.72 6.88
CA GLY A 33 15.68 -8.07 5.88
C GLY A 33 14.98 -7.87 4.53
N GLU A 34 13.64 -7.92 4.49
CA GLU A 34 12.90 -7.71 3.25
C GLU A 34 13.01 -6.25 2.80
N ILE A 35 13.43 -6.04 1.55
CA ILE A 35 13.51 -4.73 0.91
C ILE A 35 12.22 -4.49 0.12
N PHE A 36 11.56 -3.38 0.39
CA PHE A 36 10.31 -2.99 -0.28
C PHE A 36 10.59 -2.09 -1.48
N ASP A 37 10.01 -2.42 -2.62
CA ASP A 37 10.08 -1.57 -3.81
C ASP A 37 9.23 -0.30 -3.64
N VAL A 38 9.88 0.86 -3.77
CA VAL A 38 9.21 2.17 -3.82
C VAL A 38 9.38 2.76 -5.22
N PHE A 39 8.26 3.11 -5.87
CA PHE A 39 8.26 3.66 -7.22
C PHE A 39 7.86 5.14 -7.17
N PRO A 40 8.63 6.07 -7.76
CA PRO A 40 8.34 7.51 -7.72
C PRO A 40 7.20 7.93 -8.69
N TYR A 41 6.36 6.99 -9.11
CA TYR A 41 5.27 7.23 -10.06
C TYR A 41 4.06 6.34 -9.79
N ARG A 42 2.90 6.74 -10.33
CA ARG A 42 1.62 6.05 -10.12
C ARG A 42 1.68 4.60 -10.63
N GLN A 43 1.15 3.67 -9.84
CA GLN A 43 1.21 2.23 -10.16
C GLN A 43 0.66 1.86 -11.55
N ARG A 44 -0.33 2.59 -12.07
CA ARG A 44 -0.92 2.37 -13.41
C ARG A 44 0.07 2.54 -14.56
N LEU A 45 1.18 3.26 -14.32
CA LEU A 45 2.23 3.50 -15.30
C LEU A 45 3.32 2.41 -15.27
N ARG A 46 3.28 1.47 -14.32
CA ARG A 46 4.26 0.37 -14.27
C ARG A 46 4.16 -0.45 -15.55
N PHE A 47 5.30 -0.77 -16.18
CA PHE A 47 5.35 -1.54 -17.42
C PHE A 47 4.56 -2.86 -17.33
N LYS A 48 4.68 -3.58 -16.20
CA LYS A 48 3.91 -4.80 -15.93
C LYS A 48 2.39 -4.61 -16.03
N LYS A 49 1.85 -3.41 -15.73
CA LYS A 49 0.41 -3.12 -15.84
C LYS A 49 0.03 -2.64 -17.24
N VAL A 50 0.88 -1.83 -17.88
CA VAL A 50 0.61 -1.24 -19.22
C VAL A 50 0.69 -2.27 -20.34
N TYR A 51 1.58 -3.25 -20.25
CA TYR A 51 1.85 -4.19 -21.35
C TYR A 51 1.37 -5.63 -21.07
N ARG A 52 0.64 -5.87 -19.97
CA ARG A 52 0.23 -7.22 -19.53
C ARG A 52 -0.61 -8.01 -20.54
N ASN A 53 -1.38 -7.34 -21.39
CA ASN A 53 -2.36 -7.94 -22.30
C ASN A 53 -2.00 -7.72 -23.77
N ARG A 54 -0.71 -7.48 -24.10
CA ARG A 54 -0.23 -7.32 -25.48
C ARG A 54 0.58 -8.53 -25.97
N GLY A 55 0.29 -9.72 -25.42
CA GLY A 55 0.85 -11.00 -25.85
C GLY A 55 -0.25 -11.88 -26.41
#